data_AF-A0A524I4J6-F1
#
_entry.id   AF-A0A524I4J6-F1
#
_cell.length_a   1.000
_cell.length_b   1.000
_cell.length_c   1.000
_cell.angle_alpha   90.00
_cell.angle_beta   90.00
_cell.angle_gamma   90.00
#
_symmetry.space_group_name_H-M   'P 1'
#
loop_
_entity.id
_entity.type
_entity.pdbx_description
1 polymer ?
#
loop_
_entity_poly.entity_id
_entity_poly.type
_entity_poly.pdbx_seq_one_letter_code
_entity_poly.pdbx_strand_id
1 'polypeptide(L)'
;MASVGGMIFFLGSFFGLIAILGITGFLIPALVICSIGALMMIAGWRSWRKDQHHHSVEFEKEKERLLCDYCGGQNAGGELQCRFCGAPLR
;
A
#
# COMPACT_ATOMS: atom_id res chain seq x y z
N MET A 1 13.40 20.31 -1.87
CA MET A 1 13.35 21.28 -0.76
C MET A 1 12.10 22.18 -0.77
N ALA A 2 11.44 22.42 -1.90
CA ALA A 2 10.19 23.19 -1.97
C ALA A 2 8.97 22.54 -1.26
N SER A 3 8.97 21.21 -1.09
CA SER A 3 7.86 20.48 -0.46
C SER A 3 7.78 20.67 1.08
N VAL A 4 8.91 20.89 1.75
CA VAL A 4 8.95 21.04 3.23
C VAL A 4 8.45 22.43 3.65
N GLY A 5 8.73 23.47 2.86
CA GLY A 5 8.25 24.83 3.14
C GLY A 5 6.73 24.96 3.10
N GLY A 6 6.07 24.29 2.13
CA GLY A 6 4.62 24.25 2.05
C GLY A 6 3.95 23.59 3.25
N MET A 7 4.54 22.50 3.77
CA MET A 7 4.05 21.84 4.98
C MET A 7 4.10 22.78 6.19
N ILE A 8 5.21 23.48 6.41
CA ILE A 8 5.38 24.33 7.61
C ILE A 8 4.43 25.54 7.58
N PHE A 9 4.26 26.19 6.42
CA PHE A 9 3.29 27.27 6.28
C PHE A 9 1.85 26.80 6.51
N PHE A 10 1.51 25.60 6.03
CA PHE A 10 0.19 25.01 6.23
C PHE A 10 -0.08 24.69 7.70
N LEU A 11 0.89 24.08 8.40
CA LEU A 11 0.78 23.83 9.84
C LEU A 11 0.69 25.14 10.63
N GLY A 12 1.57 26.11 10.35
CA GLY A 12 1.58 27.40 11.04
C GLY A 12 0.29 28.20 10.88
N SER A 13 -0.27 28.23 9.67
CA SER A 13 -1.54 28.93 9.41
C SER A 13 -2.73 28.22 10.07
N PHE A 14 -2.70 26.89 10.19
CA PHE A 14 -3.71 26.13 10.93
C PHE A 14 -3.68 26.46 12.42
N PHE A 15 -2.51 26.41 13.07
CA PHE A 15 -2.38 26.73 14.50
C PHE A 15 -2.74 28.19 14.81
N GLY A 16 -2.41 29.13 13.92
CA GLY A 16 -2.81 30.54 14.06
C GLY A 16 -4.32 30.75 14.01
N LEU A 17 -5.02 30.09 13.09
CA LEU A 17 -6.49 30.11 13.02
C LEU A 17 -7.14 29.49 14.26
N ILE A 18 -6.56 28.41 14.78
CA ILE A 18 -7.01 27.71 16.00
C ILE A 18 -6.88 28.62 17.24
N ALA A 19 -5.78 29.37 17.35
CA ALA A 19 -5.55 30.30 18.46
C ALA A 19 -6.56 31.46 18.46
N ILE A 20 -6.97 31.95 17.29
CA ILE A 20 -7.97 33.03 17.15
C ILE A 20 -9.39 32.51 17.45
N LEU A 21 -9.70 31.25 17.12
CA LEU A 21 -11.00 30.61 17.36
C LEU A 21 -11.16 30.01 18.77
N GLY A 22 -10.08 29.87 19.54
CA GLY A 22 -10.06 29.23 20.87
C GLY A 22 -10.81 29.98 21.97
N ILE A 23 -11.17 31.25 21.76
CA ILE A 23 -11.83 32.09 22.77
C ILE A 23 -13.34 31.75 22.90
N THR A 24 -13.95 31.10 21.90
CA THR A 24 -15.39 30.81 21.88
C THR A 24 -15.71 29.54 21.07
N GLY A 25 -15.76 28.35 21.71
CA GLY A 25 -16.48 27.19 21.14
C GLY A 25 -15.72 26.32 20.13
N PHE A 26 -14.43 26.07 20.34
CA PHE A 26 -13.53 25.33 19.43
C PHE A 26 -13.86 23.83 19.21
N LEU A 27 -14.81 23.25 19.93
CA LEU A 27 -15.09 21.81 19.88
C LEU A 27 -15.70 21.36 18.54
N ILE A 28 -16.55 22.19 17.95
CA ILE A 28 -17.24 21.91 16.68
C ILE A 28 -16.25 21.91 15.50
N PRO A 29 -15.43 22.95 15.27
CA PRO A 29 -14.47 22.94 14.16
C PRO A 29 -13.40 21.85 14.32
N ALA A 30 -12.98 21.54 15.56
CA ALA A 30 -12.03 20.47 15.83
C ALA A 30 -12.56 19.09 15.36
N LEU A 31 -13.83 18.78 15.66
CA LEU A 31 -14.45 17.53 15.21
C LEU A 31 -14.55 17.43 13.68
N VAL A 32 -14.87 18.54 13.01
CA VAL A 32 -14.95 18.59 11.55
C VAL A 32 -13.57 18.27 10.94
N ILE A 33 -12.50 18.91 11.41
CA ILE A 33 -11.14 18.67 10.90
C ILE A 33 -10.70 17.22 11.15
N CYS A 34 -10.96 16.69 12.36
CA CYS A 34 -10.63 15.31 12.71
C CYS A 34 -11.37 14.30 11.81
N SER A 35 -12.66 14.54 11.52
CA SER A 35 -13.44 13.65 10.65
C SER A 35 -12.91 13.63 9.21
N ILE A 36 -12.51 14.78 8.67
CA ILE A 36 -11.91 14.89 7.33
C ILE A 36 -10.57 14.14 7.30
N GLY A 37 -9.72 14.33 8.32
CA GLY A 37 -8.45 13.61 8.43
C GLY A 37 -8.62 12.10 8.50
N ALA A 38 -9.60 11.62 9.29
CA ALA A 38 -9.92 10.20 9.38
C ALA A 38 -10.39 9.62 8.04
N LEU A 39 -11.24 10.34 7.29
CA LEU A 39 -11.69 9.92 5.97
C LEU A 39 -10.54 9.78 4.98
N MET A 40 -9.62 10.76 4.95
CA MET A 40 -8.44 10.68 4.08
C MET A 40 -7.53 9.51 4.47
N MET A 41 -7.31 9.29 5.77
CA MET A 41 -6.49 8.18 6.26
C MET A 41 -7.11 6.81 5.94
N ILE A 42 -8.43 6.67 6.06
CA ILE A 42 -9.16 5.45 5.69
C ILE A 42 -9.12 5.21 4.18
N ALA A 43 -9.31 6.25 3.36
CA ALA A 43 -9.23 6.14 1.91
C ALA A 43 -7.83 5.71 1.45
N GLY A 44 -6.79 6.34 2.02
CA GLY A 44 -5.39 5.96 1.79
C GLY A 44 -5.12 4.51 2.20
N TRP A 45 -5.58 4.09 3.38
CA TRP A 45 -5.42 2.72 3.86
C TRP A 45 -6.08 1.71 2.92
N ARG A 46 -7.32 1.97 2.47
CA ARG A 46 -8.03 1.08 1.54
C ARG A 46 -7.29 0.93 0.22
N SER A 47 -6.75 2.01 -0.33
CA SER A 47 -5.98 1.96 -1.58
C SER A 47 -4.70 1.16 -1.40
N TRP A 48 -3.94 1.41 -0.33
CA TRP A 48 -2.70 0.70 -0.04
C TRP A 48 -2.92 -0.79 0.21
N ARG A 49 -4.00 -1.14 0.93
CA ARG A 49 -4.37 -2.54 1.18
C ARG A 49 -4.74 -3.27 -0.13
N LYS A 50 -5.39 -2.58 -1.07
CA LYS A 50 -5.76 -3.16 -2.37
C LYS A 50 -4.52 -3.42 -3.24
N ASP A 51 -3.57 -2.50 -3.23
CA ASP A 51 -2.30 -2.64 -3.95
C ASP A 51 -1.45 -3.81 -3.43
N GLN A 52 -1.36 -3.94 -2.10
CA GLN A 52 -0.68 -5.07 -1.45
C GLN A 52 -1.25 -6.44 -1.85
N HIS A 53 -2.58 -6.55 -2.03
CA HIS A 53 -3.22 -7.79 -2.44
C HIS A 53 -2.91 -8.18 -3.90
N HIS A 54 -2.71 -7.21 -4.79
CA HIS A 54 -2.33 -7.52 -6.17
C HIS A 54 -0.89 -8.02 -6.26
N HIS A 55 0.02 -7.39 -5.51
CA HIS A 55 1.42 -7.78 -5.48
C HIS A 55 1.65 -9.19 -4.91
N SER A 56 0.89 -9.60 -3.89
CA SER A 56 1.03 -10.96 -3.32
C SER A 56 0.61 -12.06 -4.31
N VAL A 57 -0.45 -11.82 -5.10
CA VAL A 57 -0.98 -12.81 -6.05
C VAL A 57 -0.05 -13.02 -7.25
N GLU A 58 0.64 -11.98 -7.72
CA GLU A 58 1.64 -12.14 -8.79
C GLU A 58 2.88 -12.89 -8.30
N PHE A 59 3.33 -12.60 -7.09
CA PHE A 59 4.50 -13.27 -6.51
C PHE A 59 4.27 -14.77 -6.29
N GLU A 60 3.05 -15.14 -5.89
CA GLU A 60 2.67 -16.54 -5.69
C GLU A 60 2.58 -17.31 -7.03
N LYS A 61 2.08 -16.66 -8.09
CA LYS A 61 2.10 -17.21 -9.46
C LYS A 61 3.51 -17.37 -10.04
N GLU A 62 4.44 -16.49 -9.68
CA GLU A 62 5.82 -16.60 -10.15
C GLU A 62 6.58 -17.69 -9.40
N LYS A 63 6.30 -17.87 -8.11
CA LYS A 63 6.95 -18.88 -7.25
C LYS A 63 6.57 -20.32 -7.62
N GLU A 64 5.43 -20.54 -8.29
CA GLU A 64 5.03 -21.87 -8.76
C GLU A 64 5.79 -22.34 -10.01
N ARG A 65 6.69 -21.56 -10.61
CA ARG A 65 7.48 -22.06 -11.75
C ARG A 65 8.67 -22.88 -11.27
N LEU A 66 8.58 -24.20 -11.38
CA LEU A 66 9.69 -25.12 -11.12
C LEU A 66 10.59 -25.20 -12.36
N LEU A 67 11.88 -24.93 -12.19
CA LEU A 67 12.90 -25.18 -13.20
C LEU A 67 13.30 -26.66 -13.17
N CYS A 68 13.33 -27.30 -14.32
CA CYS A 68 13.83 -28.67 -14.44
C CYS A 68 15.36 -28.69 -14.35
N ASP A 69 15.92 -29.41 -13.39
CA ASP A 69 17.39 -29.58 -13.22
C ASP A 69 18.09 -30.24 -14.42
N TYR A 70 17.34 -30.98 -15.25
CA TYR A 70 17.91 -31.75 -16.35
C TYR A 70 17.95 -30.98 -17.67
N CYS A 71 16.85 -30.31 -18.04
CA CYS A 71 16.74 -29.62 -19.33
C CYS A 71 16.60 -28.09 -19.21
N GLY A 72 16.47 -27.56 -18.00
CA GLY A 72 16.25 -26.12 -17.76
C GLY A 72 14.85 -25.63 -18.16
N GLY A 73 13.93 -26.52 -18.50
CA GLY A 73 12.55 -26.15 -18.85
C GLY A 73 11.78 -25.63 -17.63
N GLN A 74 10.99 -24.56 -17.83
CA GLN A 74 10.06 -24.06 -16.81
C GLN A 74 8.75 -24.87 -16.87
N ASN A 75 8.41 -25.51 -15.76
CA ASN A 75 7.15 -26.25 -15.59
C ASN A 75 6.26 -25.57 -14.55
N ALA A 76 4.97 -25.88 -14.59
CA ALA A 76 4.02 -25.41 -13.59
C ALA A 76 4.22 -26.14 -12.26
N GLY A 77 3.89 -25.46 -11.16
CA GLY A 77 4.00 -26.01 -9.82
C GLY A 77 3.00 -27.15 -9.63
N GLY A 78 3.47 -28.27 -9.07
CA GLY A 78 2.65 -29.46 -8.84
C GLY A 78 2.69 -30.52 -9.96
N GLU A 79 3.42 -30.30 -11.06
CA GLU A 79 3.72 -31.37 -12.02
C GLU A 79 4.79 -32.31 -11.46
N LEU A 80 4.56 -33.63 -11.51
CA LEU A 80 5.51 -34.65 -11.04
C LEU A 80 6.64 -34.93 -12.06
N GLN A 81 6.45 -34.52 -13.33
CA GLN A 81 7.37 -34.80 -14.43
C GLN A 81 7.46 -33.58 -15.35
N CYS A 82 8.65 -33.34 -15.89
CA CYS A 82 8.93 -32.25 -16.82
C CYS A 82 8.26 -32.50 -18.18
N ARG A 83 7.52 -31.51 -18.69
CA ARG A 83 6.81 -31.64 -19.97
C ARG A 83 7.71 -31.67 -21.21
N PHE A 84 8.96 -31.24 -21.07
CA PHE A 84 9.93 -31.19 -22.17
C PHE A 84 10.81 -32.44 -22.28
N CYS A 85 11.26 -32.98 -21.15
CA CYS A 85 12.21 -34.11 -21.13
C CYS A 85 11.70 -35.36 -20.40
N GLY A 86 10.54 -35.29 -19.72
CA GLY A 86 9.98 -36.41 -18.95
C GLY A 86 10.70 -36.70 -17.63
N ALA A 87 11.73 -35.92 -17.27
CA ALA A 87 12.45 -36.12 -16.01
C ALA A 87 11.57 -35.77 -14.79
N PRO A 88 11.70 -36.47 -13.65
CA PRO A 88 10.94 -36.17 -12.44
C PRO A 88 11.29 -34.77 -11.90
N LEU A 89 10.26 -33.99 -11.57
CA LEU A 89 10.39 -32.69 -10.90
C LEU A 89 10.30 -32.91 -9.38
N ARG A 90 11.10 -32.17 -8.60
CA ARG A 90 11.14 -32.24 -7.13
C ARG A 90 10.52 -31.00 -6.50
#